data_AF-A0A3M2A9Z5-F1
#
_entry.id   AF-A0A3M2A9Z5-F1
#
_cell.length_a   1.000
_cell.length_b   1.000
_cell.length_c   1.000
_cell.angle_alpha   90.00
_cell.angle_beta   90.00
_cell.angle_gamma   90.00
#
_symmetry.space_group_name_H-M   'P 1'
#
loop_
_entity.id
_entity.type
_entity.pdbx_description
1 polymer ?
#
loop_
_entity_poly.entity_id
_entity_poly.type
_entity_poly.pdbx_seq_one_letter_code
_entity_poly.pdbx_strand_id
1 'polypeptide(L)'
;MARSRRTSKARGPKDRKASEAEGTSTAEEGASAEAPEAIDVLLDRLEEVVEELENGSLPLEAALQRFEEGMTLVRQGRAALDALEQRIELLLEDGSREPFDPDADEDDTEEDP
;
A
#
# COMPACT_ATOMS: atom_id res chain seq x y z
N MET A 1 -61.09 4.11 -24.77
CA MET A 1 -59.71 4.62 -24.58
C MET A 1 -59.21 4.19 -23.22
N ALA A 2 -57.99 3.68 -23.16
CA ALA A 2 -57.36 3.02 -22.03
C ALA A 2 -56.53 3.97 -21.15
N ARG A 3 -56.23 3.51 -19.91
CA ARG A 3 -55.04 3.74 -19.02
C ARG A 3 -55.54 3.63 -17.55
N SER A 4 -55.35 2.55 -16.80
CA SER A 4 -54.18 1.76 -16.38
C SER A 4 -53.24 2.46 -15.37
N ARG A 5 -53.32 1.95 -14.13
CA ARG A 5 -52.31 1.84 -13.03
C ARG A 5 -52.04 3.07 -12.16
N ARG A 6 -52.23 2.89 -10.84
CA ARG A 6 -51.17 2.51 -9.87
C ARG A 6 -51.57 3.01 -8.46
N THR A 7 -52.08 2.14 -7.59
CA THR A 7 -52.20 2.47 -6.15
C THR A 7 -51.04 1.85 -5.38
N SER A 8 -50.34 2.73 -4.68
CA SER A 8 -49.06 2.52 -4.02
C SER A 8 -49.22 1.99 -2.60
N LYS A 9 -48.44 0.94 -2.33
CA LYS A 9 -47.70 0.56 -1.12
C LYS A 9 -48.02 1.30 0.21
N ALA A 10 -48.30 0.46 1.21
CA ALA A 10 -48.41 0.71 2.65
C ALA A 10 -47.32 1.62 3.27
N ARG A 11 -47.66 2.28 4.38
CA ARG A 11 -46.78 2.53 5.55
C ARG A 11 -47.57 3.09 6.74
N GLY A 12 -47.52 2.38 7.87
CA GLY A 12 -48.03 2.81 9.17
C GLY A 12 -47.10 3.82 9.88
N PRO A 13 -47.53 4.34 11.04
CA PRO A 13 -46.94 5.50 11.69
C PRO A 13 -45.72 5.19 12.56
N LYS A 14 -45.07 6.28 12.95
CA LYS A 14 -43.71 6.43 13.43
C LYS A 14 -43.72 6.55 14.96
N ASP A 15 -42.96 5.71 15.65
CA ASP A 15 -42.57 5.88 17.06
C ASP A 15 -41.07 5.56 17.15
N ARG A 16 -40.22 6.58 17.28
CA ARG A 16 -39.66 7.10 18.55
C ARG A 16 -38.79 6.06 19.29
N LYS A 17 -37.46 6.23 19.23
CA LYS A 17 -36.61 6.57 20.39
C LYS A 17 -35.14 6.75 19.96
N ALA A 18 -34.54 7.82 20.45
CA ALA A 18 -33.11 8.12 20.37
C ALA A 18 -32.30 7.17 21.26
N SER A 19 -31.08 6.84 20.84
CA SER A 19 -29.94 6.70 21.76
C SER A 19 -28.67 6.78 20.94
N GLU A 20 -27.90 7.81 21.23
CA GLU A 20 -26.47 7.90 20.95
C GLU A 20 -25.76 6.61 21.39
N ALA A 21 -24.84 6.16 20.54
CA ALA A 21 -23.67 5.39 20.91
C ALA A 21 -22.59 5.81 19.91
N GLU A 22 -21.89 6.87 20.34
CA GLU A 22 -20.46 7.11 20.19
C GLU A 22 -19.79 6.47 18.96
N GLY A 23 -19.33 7.34 18.06
CA GLY A 23 -18.28 7.00 17.13
C GLY A 23 -17.02 6.62 17.90
N THR A 24 -16.69 5.33 17.88
CA THR A 24 -15.31 4.89 18.10
C THR A 24 -14.57 5.04 16.77
N SER A 25 -14.16 6.28 16.49
CA SER A 25 -13.09 6.53 15.54
C SER A 25 -11.78 6.17 16.22
N THR A 26 -11.42 4.88 16.14
CA THR A 26 -10.05 4.42 16.31
C THR A 26 -9.65 3.79 14.98
N ALA A 27 -9.67 4.61 13.94
CA ALA A 27 -8.68 4.50 12.87
C ALA A 27 -7.49 5.35 13.33
N GLU A 28 -6.30 4.99 12.88
CA GLU A 28 -5.02 5.66 13.15
C GLU A 28 -4.22 5.11 14.34
N GLU A 29 -3.82 3.84 14.26
CA GLU A 29 -2.46 3.45 14.68
C GLU A 29 -2.06 2.15 13.96
N GLY A 30 -1.13 2.24 13.00
CA GLY A 30 -0.52 1.05 12.38
C GLY A 30 -0.09 1.15 10.90
N ALA A 31 -0.40 2.21 10.15
CA ALA A 31 -0.16 2.25 8.70
C ALA A 31 1.30 2.54 8.26
N SER A 32 2.28 2.41 9.16
CA SER A 32 3.64 2.89 8.90
C SER A 32 4.72 1.81 8.76
N ALA A 33 4.44 0.54 9.08
CA ALA A 33 5.46 -0.52 9.08
C ALA A 33 5.38 -1.50 7.89
N GLU A 34 4.32 -1.48 7.08
CA GLU A 34 4.10 -2.53 6.06
C GLU A 34 4.85 -2.33 4.72
N ALA A 35 5.42 -1.15 4.48
CA ALA A 35 5.96 -0.84 3.16
C ALA A 35 7.24 -1.61 2.74
N PRO A 36 8.26 -1.78 3.60
CA PRO A 36 9.45 -2.55 3.23
C PRO A 36 9.15 -4.06 3.13
N GLU A 37 8.40 -4.64 4.07
CA GLU A 37 7.99 -6.05 4.00
C GLU A 37 7.16 -6.35 2.75
N ALA A 38 6.34 -5.39 2.28
CA ALA A 38 5.59 -5.55 1.05
C ALA A 38 6.47 -5.56 -0.21
N ILE A 39 7.60 -4.86 -0.22
CA ILE A 39 8.54 -4.86 -1.35
C ILE A 39 9.29 -6.20 -1.40
N ASP A 40 9.77 -6.70 -0.28
CA ASP A 40 10.47 -7.99 -0.21
C ASP A 40 9.58 -9.12 -0.75
N VAL A 41 8.31 -9.16 -0.36
CA VAL A 41 7.33 -10.14 -0.87
C VAL A 41 7.10 -10.01 -2.38
N LEU A 42 7.07 -8.77 -2.92
CA LEU A 42 6.94 -8.56 -4.37
C LEU A 42 8.16 -9.06 -5.13
N LEU A 43 9.36 -8.88 -4.57
CA LEU A 43 10.63 -9.34 -5.15
C LEU A 43 10.70 -10.87 -5.15
N ASP A 44 10.42 -11.51 -4.01
CA ASP A 44 10.37 -12.97 -3.90
C ASP A 44 9.42 -13.57 -4.95
N ARG A 45 8.23 -13.00 -5.09
CA ARG A 45 7.27 -13.47 -6.08
C ARG A 45 7.74 -13.26 -7.52
N LEU A 46 8.44 -12.16 -7.79
CA LEU A 46 8.99 -11.88 -9.11
C LEU A 46 10.12 -12.87 -9.46
N GLU A 47 10.97 -13.21 -8.50
CA GLU A 47 12.02 -14.22 -8.65
C GLU A 47 11.43 -15.58 -9.00
N GLU A 48 10.41 -16.03 -8.28
CA GLU A 48 9.68 -17.27 -8.58
C GLU A 48 9.13 -17.28 -10.02
N VAL A 49 8.51 -16.17 -10.44
CA VAL A 49 7.97 -16.03 -11.81
C VAL A 49 9.08 -16.13 -12.86
N VAL A 50 10.24 -15.51 -12.61
CA VAL A 50 11.40 -15.56 -13.51
C VAL A 50 11.94 -16.98 -13.59
N GLU A 51 12.16 -17.66 -12.47
CA GLU A 51 12.62 -19.06 -12.44
C GLU A 51 11.67 -19.98 -13.21
N GLU A 52 10.36 -19.79 -13.05
CA GLU A 52 9.35 -20.57 -13.76
C GLU A 52 9.38 -20.33 -15.28
N LEU A 53 9.67 -19.10 -15.73
CA LEU A 53 9.80 -18.76 -17.14
C LEU A 53 11.13 -19.27 -17.74
N GLU A 54 12.23 -19.18 -17.00
CA GLU A 54 13.56 -19.62 -17.44
C GLU A 54 13.68 -21.13 -17.55
N ASN A 55 12.89 -21.90 -16.79
CA ASN A 55 12.90 -23.36 -16.88
C ASN A 55 12.46 -23.90 -18.25
N GLY A 56 11.74 -23.11 -19.05
CA GLY A 56 11.34 -23.43 -20.43
C GLY A 56 10.37 -24.61 -20.59
N SER A 57 9.83 -25.15 -19.49
CA SER A 57 8.93 -26.32 -19.47
C SER A 57 7.44 -25.96 -19.52
N LEU A 58 7.12 -24.66 -19.40
CA LEU A 58 5.76 -24.16 -19.42
C LEU A 58 5.14 -24.22 -20.83
N PRO A 59 3.88 -24.68 -20.97
CA PRO A 59 3.09 -24.44 -22.18
C PRO A 59 2.97 -22.94 -22.46
N LEU A 60 2.87 -22.55 -23.74
CA LEU A 60 2.85 -21.14 -24.16
C LEU A 60 1.81 -20.30 -23.41
N GLU A 61 0.60 -20.81 -23.20
CA GLU A 61 -0.46 -20.09 -22.49
C GLU A 61 -0.11 -19.85 -21.01
N ALA A 62 0.53 -20.82 -20.36
CA ALA A 62 1.01 -20.66 -18.99
C ALA A 62 2.18 -19.68 -18.94
N ALA A 63 3.11 -19.74 -19.89
CA ALA A 63 4.23 -18.78 -19.98
C ALA A 63 3.73 -17.34 -20.17
N LEU A 64 2.69 -17.12 -20.97
CA LEU A 64 2.07 -15.81 -21.13
C LEU A 64 1.44 -15.30 -19.83
N GLN A 65 0.73 -16.15 -19.09
CA GLN A 65 0.16 -15.78 -17.79
C GLN A 65 1.25 -15.38 -16.78
N ARG A 66 2.35 -16.14 -16.73
CA ARG A 66 3.49 -15.83 -15.86
C ARG A 66 4.18 -14.53 -16.25
N PHE A 67 4.32 -14.27 -17.55
CA PHE A 67 4.84 -12.99 -18.02
C PHE A 67 3.95 -11.81 -17.63
N GLU A 68 2.63 -11.95 -17.78
CA GLU A 68 1.65 -10.92 -17.37
C GLU A 68 1.69 -10.65 -15.86
N GLU A 69 1.83 -11.71 -15.06
CA GLU A 69 2.04 -11.62 -13.63
C GLU A 69 3.33 -10.87 -13.29
N GLY A 70 4.46 -11.27 -13.88
CA GLY A 70 5.75 -10.60 -13.71
C GLY A 70 5.70 -9.11 -14.06
N MET A 71 5.04 -8.76 -15.17
CA MET A 71 4.82 -7.38 -15.57
C MET A 71 3.96 -6.60 -14.57
N THR A 72 3.03 -7.27 -13.88
CA THR A 72 2.21 -6.66 -12.83
C THR A 72 3.03 -6.40 -11.57
N LEU A 73 3.83 -7.36 -11.15
CA LEU A 73 4.75 -7.24 -9.99
C LEU A 73 5.73 -6.08 -10.21
N VAL A 74 6.34 -5.97 -11.40
CA VAL A 74 7.24 -4.86 -11.74
C VAL A 74 6.55 -3.49 -11.64
N ARG A 75 5.29 -3.38 -12.09
CA ARG A 75 4.51 -2.14 -11.96
C ARG A 75 4.22 -1.80 -10.50
N GLN A 76 3.87 -2.80 -9.70
CA GLN A 76 3.60 -2.62 -8.27
C GLN A 76 4.86 -2.19 -7.51
N GLY A 77 6.00 -2.84 -7.75
CA GLY A 77 7.27 -2.49 -7.12
C GLY A 77 7.69 -1.05 -7.44
N ARG A 78 7.57 -0.61 -8.70
CA ARG A 78 7.82 0.79 -9.06
C ARG A 78 6.92 1.77 -8.31
N ALA A 79 5.62 1.51 -8.28
CA ALA A 79 4.68 2.37 -7.55
C ALA A 79 4.97 2.43 -6.04
N ALA A 80 5.42 1.32 -5.45
CA ALA A 80 5.83 1.28 -4.05
C ALA A 80 7.09 2.11 -3.79
N LEU A 81 8.11 1.99 -4.67
CA LEU A 81 9.32 2.81 -4.59
C LEU A 81 9.02 4.30 -4.76
N ASP A 82 8.21 4.68 -5.74
CA ASP A 82 7.80 6.07 -5.96
C ASP A 82 7.09 6.64 -4.71
N ALA A 83 6.25 5.84 -4.04
CA ALA A 83 5.57 6.25 -2.81
C ALA A 83 6.54 6.38 -1.62
N LEU A 84 7.54 5.50 -1.52
CA LEU A 84 8.60 5.60 -0.51
C LEU A 84 9.44 6.87 -0.72
N GLU A 85 9.85 7.15 -1.95
CA GLU A 85 10.62 8.34 -2.30
C GLU A 85 9.87 9.61 -1.90
N GLN A 86 8.59 9.73 -2.28
CA GLN A 86 7.75 10.86 -1.87
C GLN A 86 7.65 11.00 -0.35
N ARG A 87 7.56 9.88 0.36
CA ARG A 87 7.50 9.88 1.83
C ARG A 87 8.82 10.37 2.44
N ILE A 88 9.96 9.95 1.90
CA ILE A 88 11.29 10.42 2.32
C ILE A 88 11.40 11.92 2.06
N GLU A 89 10.98 12.41 0.90
CA GLU A 89 10.99 13.84 0.57
C GLU A 89 10.18 14.66 1.59
N LEU A 90 8.96 14.23 1.92
CA LEU A 90 8.13 14.90 2.93
C LEU A 90 8.79 14.94 4.32
N LEU A 91 9.39 13.82 4.75
CA LEU A 91 10.11 13.75 6.04
C LEU A 91 11.35 14.66 6.07
N LEU A 92 12.03 14.84 4.93
CA LEU A 92 13.16 15.76 4.83
C LEU A 92 12.72 17.23 4.79
N GLU A 93 11.51 17.51 4.33
CA GLU A 93 10.91 18.86 4.32
C GLU A 93 10.33 19.27 5.69
N ASP A 94 9.88 18.32 6.52
CA ASP A 94 9.10 18.60 7.74
C ASP A 94 9.90 18.92 9.02
N GLY A 95 11.21 18.67 9.08
CA GLY A 95 12.08 19.37 10.04
C GLY A 95 13.24 18.61 10.70
N SER A 96 14.27 18.27 9.93
CA SER A 96 15.68 18.42 10.36
C SER A 96 16.62 18.15 9.19
N ARG A 97 17.05 19.21 8.49
CA ARG A 97 18.21 19.13 7.59
C ARG A 97 19.47 19.27 8.44
N GLU A 98 19.92 18.18 9.03
CA GLU A 98 21.36 18.01 9.25
C GLU A 98 21.89 17.29 7.99
N PRO A 99 22.88 17.86 7.28
CA PRO A 99 23.55 17.14 6.21
C PRO A 99 24.05 15.80 6.75
N PHE A 100 23.77 14.70 6.04
CA PHE A 100 24.42 13.42 6.34
C PHE A 100 25.91 13.58 6.00
N ASP A 101 26.71 13.78 7.02
CA ASP A 101 28.17 13.82 6.94
C ASP A 101 28.70 12.43 7.34
N PRO A 102 29.14 11.60 6.37
CA PRO A 102 29.64 10.26 6.65
C PRO A 102 30.95 10.26 7.45
N ASP A 103 31.58 11.43 7.65
CA ASP A 103 32.84 11.60 8.37
C ASP A 103 32.64 12.19 9.79
N ALA A 104 31.39 12.46 10.22
CA ALA A 104 31.10 13.12 11.50
C ALA A 104 31.37 12.27 12.76
N ASP A 105 31.63 10.97 12.61
CA ASP A 105 31.92 10.06 13.73
C ASP A 105 33.44 9.88 14.01
N GLU A 106 34.33 10.64 13.35
CA GLU A 106 35.79 10.47 13.53
C GLU A 106 36.45 11.36 14.61
N ASP A 107 35.74 12.29 15.26
CA ASP A 107 36.38 13.36 16.07
C ASP A 107 36.10 13.32 17.61
N ASP A 108 35.55 12.22 18.16
CA ASP A 108 35.28 12.11 19.61
C ASP A 108 36.26 11.18 20.38
N THR A 109 37.46 10.99 19.83
CA THR A 109 38.58 10.38 20.57
C THR A 109 39.83 11.24 20.48
N GLU A 110 39.94 12.29 21.28
CA GLU A 110 41.23 12.59 21.91
C GLU A 110 41.06 13.40 23.21
N GLU A 111 41.37 12.67 24.28
CA GLU A 111 41.37 12.97 25.71
C GLU A 111 42.35 14.11 26.03
N ASP A 112 41.88 15.09 26.79
CA ASP A 112 42.61 16.26 27.34
C ASP A 112 43.83 15.83 28.19
N PRO A 113 45.04 16.38 27.97
CA PRO A 113 46.11 16.35 28.97
C PRO A 113 46.25 17.66 29.77
#